data_AF-A0A9D4LTJ3-F1
#
_entry.id   AF-A0A9D4LTJ3-F1
#
_cell.length_a   1.000
_cell.length_b   1.000
_cell.length_c   1.000
_cell.angle_alpha   90.00
_cell.angle_beta   90.00
_cell.angle_gamma   90.00
#
_symmetry.space_group_name_H-M   'P 1'
#
loop_
_entity.id
_entity.type
_entity.pdbx_description
1 polymer ?
#
loop_
_entity_poly.entity_id
_entity_poly.type
_entity_poly.pdbx_seq_one_letter_code
_entity_poly.pdbx_strand_id
1 'polypeptide(L)'
;MEKDSKDVKAGDKRTRDNVSSVSDNSMCEQVSVRQKKKKQKNVNKVKSDDDDTDIEIATELKSINEKLKNVITKDSKELKDLVKEIVIQLKEELFSTFIQRLDKMEGELFDNDIENNKKTKQIDDLRGELQEQKEENERLKKALKNNEYANQLHINELEQYSRRNNIRIEGIEDSERENYIETTEKVINTLNAHIPDLNLSKIDIDISHRIGPFQRQKKGL
;
A
#
# COMPACT_ATOMS: atom_id res chain seq x y z
N MET A 1 -38.72 -5.39 -39.64
CA MET A 1 -38.22 -6.75 -39.36
C MET A 1 -37.20 -6.58 -38.24
N GLU A 2 -37.56 -6.86 -36.99
CA GLU A 2 -37.58 -8.22 -36.43
C GLU A 2 -36.20 -8.87 -36.56
N LYS A 3 -35.53 -9.41 -35.55
CA LYS A 3 -35.93 -9.93 -34.23
C LYS A 3 -34.60 -10.25 -33.52
N ASP A 4 -34.42 -9.80 -32.29
CA ASP A 4 -34.53 -10.65 -31.08
C ASP A 4 -33.40 -11.66 -30.83
N SER A 5 -32.62 -11.37 -29.79
CA SER A 5 -32.65 -12.06 -28.49
C SER A 5 -32.24 -13.53 -28.37
N LYS A 6 -31.26 -13.77 -27.46
CA LYS A 6 -31.22 -14.77 -26.35
C LYS A 6 -29.73 -14.97 -25.96
N ASP A 7 -29.22 -14.63 -24.77
CA ASP A 7 -29.68 -14.68 -23.38
C ASP A 7 -29.97 -16.11 -22.86
N VAL A 8 -29.30 -16.46 -21.74
CA VAL A 8 -29.60 -17.43 -20.65
C VAL A 8 -28.25 -17.98 -20.10
N LYS A 9 -27.72 -17.54 -18.96
CA LYS A 9 -28.10 -17.72 -17.53
C LYS A 9 -27.97 -19.15 -16.98
N ALA A 10 -27.15 -19.29 -15.93
CA ALA A 10 -27.38 -20.01 -14.65
C ALA A 10 -26.01 -20.19 -13.95
N GLY A 11 -25.81 -20.09 -12.64
CA GLY A 11 -26.62 -19.85 -11.43
C GLY A 11 -25.59 -19.82 -10.27
N ASP A 12 -25.63 -18.85 -9.34
CA ASP A 12 -26.51 -18.70 -8.18
C ASP A 12 -26.13 -19.55 -6.94
N LYS A 13 -26.22 -18.85 -5.79
CA LYS A 13 -26.35 -19.28 -4.38
C LYS A 13 -25.06 -19.53 -3.58
N ARG A 14 -24.79 -18.65 -2.61
CA ARG A 14 -25.37 -18.78 -1.24
C ARG A 14 -25.16 -17.51 -0.39
N THR A 15 -26.20 -17.26 0.40
CA THR A 15 -26.50 -16.22 1.37
C THR A 15 -25.99 -16.55 2.77
N ARG A 16 -25.71 -15.53 3.60
CA ARG A 16 -26.39 -15.23 4.89
C ARG A 16 -25.59 -14.26 5.77
N ASP A 17 -26.22 -13.12 6.05
CA ASP A 17 -26.48 -12.50 7.36
C ASP A 17 -25.63 -12.93 8.57
N ASN A 18 -25.01 -11.96 9.26
CA ASN A 18 -25.45 -11.64 10.62
C ASN A 18 -24.89 -10.31 11.16
N VAL A 19 -25.81 -9.57 11.76
CA VAL A 19 -25.63 -8.34 12.53
C VAL A 19 -25.45 -8.70 14.00
N SER A 20 -24.50 -8.07 14.69
CA SER A 20 -24.37 -7.99 16.15
C SER A 20 -23.30 -6.92 16.43
N SER A 21 -23.60 -5.65 16.71
CA SER A 21 -24.12 -5.08 17.97
C SER A 21 -23.19 -5.24 19.18
N VAL A 22 -23.22 -4.20 20.04
CA VAL A 22 -22.55 -3.98 21.35
C VAL A 22 -21.21 -3.23 21.23
N SER A 23 -20.95 -2.09 21.87
CA SER A 23 -21.57 -1.48 23.07
C SER A 23 -21.53 0.05 23.05
N ASP A 24 -22.68 0.61 23.40
CA ASP A 24 -22.91 1.96 23.88
C ASP A 24 -22.03 2.33 25.09
N ASN A 25 -21.54 3.57 25.13
CA ASN A 25 -21.11 4.21 26.37
C ASN A 25 -21.64 5.65 26.38
N SER A 26 -22.92 5.76 26.67
CA SER A 26 -23.65 6.99 26.95
C SER A 26 -24.59 6.69 28.09
N MET A 27 -24.29 7.20 29.29
CA MET A 27 -25.26 7.52 30.35
C MET A 27 -24.50 8.06 31.57
N CYS A 28 -24.71 9.33 31.91
CA CYS A 28 -24.92 9.71 33.31
C CYS A 28 -25.71 11.02 33.37
N GLU A 29 -27.01 10.93 33.07
CA GLU A 29 -27.99 11.96 33.39
C GLU A 29 -28.92 11.36 34.44
N GLN A 30 -28.83 11.83 35.69
CA GLN A 30 -29.75 11.45 36.76
C GLN A 30 -30.66 12.64 37.08
N VAL A 31 -31.94 12.49 36.73
CA VAL A 31 -33.02 13.38 37.17
C VAL A 31 -33.84 12.68 38.26
N SER A 32 -33.94 13.37 39.41
CA SER A 32 -35.08 13.43 40.34
C SER A 32 -35.73 12.15 40.88
N VAL A 33 -35.67 11.96 42.21
CA VAL A 33 -36.85 11.51 42.97
C VAL A 33 -36.95 12.25 44.31
N ARG A 34 -37.97 13.12 44.40
CA ARG A 34 -38.56 13.62 45.65
C ARG A 34 -39.06 12.45 46.50
N GLN A 35 -38.67 12.39 47.77
CA GLN A 35 -39.43 11.67 48.79
C GLN A 35 -40.01 12.64 49.82
N LYS A 36 -41.32 12.86 49.71
CA LYS A 36 -42.16 13.44 50.76
C LYS A 36 -42.36 12.39 51.84
N LYS A 37 -41.88 12.63 53.06
CA LYS A 37 -42.37 11.93 54.26
C LYS A 37 -43.27 12.86 55.05
N LYS A 38 -44.59 12.61 54.95
CA LYS A 38 -45.58 13.04 55.93
C LYS A 38 -45.31 12.24 57.22
N LYS A 39 -45.00 12.91 58.33
CA LYS A 39 -45.15 12.35 59.67
C LYS A 39 -46.32 13.07 60.36
N GLN A 40 -47.17 12.24 60.94
CA GLN A 40 -48.40 12.59 61.65
C GLN A 40 -48.11 13.46 62.86
N LYS A 41 -48.95 14.49 63.03
CA LYS A 41 -49.15 15.21 64.29
C LYS A 41 -49.74 14.23 65.31
N ASN A 42 -49.04 14.02 66.41
CA ASN A 42 -49.61 13.45 67.62
C ASN A 42 -49.79 14.59 68.62
N VAL A 43 -51.04 14.93 68.90
CA VAL A 43 -51.42 15.97 69.85
C VAL A 43 -51.44 15.31 71.22
N ASN A 44 -50.52 15.71 72.11
CA ASN A 44 -50.71 15.51 73.54
C ASN A 44 -50.49 16.81 74.28
N LYS A 45 -51.53 17.15 75.03
CA LYS A 45 -51.80 18.39 75.74
C LYS A 45 -51.24 18.25 77.15
N VAL A 46 -50.20 19.02 77.47
CA VAL A 46 -49.83 19.32 78.85
C VAL A 46 -49.48 20.80 78.91
N LYS A 47 -50.21 21.53 79.74
CA LYS A 47 -49.99 22.94 80.05
C LYS A 47 -48.87 23.02 81.08
N SER A 48 -47.92 23.94 80.90
CA SER A 48 -47.59 25.00 81.86
C SER A 48 -46.21 25.61 81.55
N ASP A 49 -46.21 26.94 81.42
CA ASP A 49 -45.15 27.88 81.82
C ASP A 49 -43.82 27.87 81.03
N ASP A 50 -43.74 28.47 79.84
CA ASP A 50 -42.47 28.81 79.14
C ASP A 50 -42.65 29.90 78.04
N ASP A 51 -43.44 30.95 78.31
CA ASP A 51 -43.75 32.03 77.33
C ASP A 51 -42.52 32.90 76.93
N ASP A 52 -41.35 32.71 77.54
CA ASP A 52 -40.14 33.54 77.28
C ASP A 52 -39.15 32.92 76.26
N THR A 53 -39.04 31.59 76.14
CA THR A 53 -38.01 30.95 75.28
C THR A 53 -38.37 30.91 73.78
N ASP A 54 -39.65 30.82 73.45
CA ASP A 54 -40.10 30.82 72.05
C ASP A 54 -40.02 32.22 71.40
N ILE A 55 -40.07 33.28 72.22
CA ILE A 55 -39.86 34.67 71.79
C ILE A 55 -38.38 34.90 71.45
N GLU A 56 -37.47 34.30 72.22
CA GLU A 56 -36.02 34.43 72.04
C GLU A 56 -35.52 33.72 70.75
N ILE A 57 -35.99 32.50 70.48
CA ILE A 57 -35.66 31.78 69.23
C ILE A 57 -36.25 32.48 68.00
N ALA A 58 -37.48 33.01 68.10
CA ALA A 58 -38.12 33.73 67.01
C ALA A 58 -37.45 35.09 66.72
N THR A 59 -36.92 35.76 67.74
CA THR A 59 -36.16 37.00 67.59
C THR A 59 -34.76 36.74 67.04
N GLU A 60 -34.09 35.66 67.44
CA GLU A 60 -32.83 35.23 66.82
C GLU A 60 -32.99 34.80 65.37
N LEU A 61 -34.02 34.03 65.02
CA LEU A 61 -34.31 33.66 63.62
C LEU A 61 -34.65 34.89 62.75
N LYS A 62 -35.32 35.90 63.32
CA LYS A 62 -35.53 37.19 62.65
C LYS A 62 -34.22 37.96 62.49
N SER A 63 -33.37 37.99 63.51
CA SER A 63 -32.06 38.65 63.47
C SER A 63 -31.13 37.98 62.46
N ILE A 64 -31.12 36.65 62.40
CA ILE A 64 -30.36 35.86 61.43
C ILE A 64 -30.89 36.11 60.02
N ASN A 65 -32.22 36.11 59.83
CA ASN A 65 -32.82 36.43 58.53
C ASN A 65 -32.57 37.89 58.10
N GLU A 66 -32.61 38.86 59.02
CA GLU A 66 -32.24 40.25 58.77
C GLU A 66 -30.76 40.39 58.40
N LYS A 67 -29.87 39.68 59.10
CA LYS A 67 -28.43 39.64 58.78
C LYS A 67 -28.17 38.97 57.43
N LEU A 68 -28.82 37.84 57.13
CA LEU A 68 -28.73 37.18 55.83
C LEU A 68 -29.27 38.07 54.72
N LYS A 69 -30.42 38.71 54.96
CA LYS A 69 -31.04 39.64 54.02
C LYS A 69 -30.10 40.82 53.78
N ASN A 70 -29.50 41.42 54.80
CA ASN A 70 -28.52 42.50 54.67
C ASN A 70 -27.22 42.09 53.96
N VAL A 71 -26.80 40.82 54.05
CA VAL A 71 -25.65 40.31 53.29
C VAL A 71 -26.00 40.08 51.82
N ILE A 72 -27.25 39.68 51.52
CA ILE A 72 -27.75 39.43 50.16
C ILE A 72 -28.23 40.73 49.48
N THR A 73 -28.77 41.68 50.25
CA THR A 73 -29.32 42.98 49.78
C THR A 73 -28.31 44.11 49.84
N LYS A 74 -27.17 43.95 50.52
CA LYS A 74 -26.00 44.76 50.19
C LYS A 74 -25.54 44.34 48.81
N ASP A 75 -26.15 44.99 47.82
CA ASP A 75 -25.59 45.30 46.51
C ASP A 75 -24.20 45.90 46.75
N SER A 76 -23.23 45.04 47.05
CA SER A 76 -21.83 45.38 47.06
C SER A 76 -21.50 45.62 45.60
N LYS A 77 -21.74 46.86 45.18
CA LYS A 77 -21.40 47.38 43.87
C LYS A 77 -19.93 47.05 43.58
N GLU A 78 -19.11 47.14 44.62
CA GLU A 78 -17.71 46.67 44.69
C GLU A 78 -17.54 45.20 44.31
N LEU A 79 -18.32 44.26 44.86
CA LEU A 79 -18.24 42.84 44.49
C LEU A 79 -18.68 42.60 43.04
N LYS A 80 -19.75 43.27 42.59
CA LYS A 80 -20.22 43.18 41.20
C LYS A 80 -19.20 43.74 40.22
N ASP A 81 -18.54 44.83 40.57
CA ASP A 81 -17.52 45.46 39.73
C ASP A 81 -16.22 44.66 39.73
N LEU A 82 -15.81 44.08 40.87
CA LEU A 82 -14.69 43.15 40.95
C LEU A 82 -14.91 41.89 40.10
N VAL A 83 -16.11 41.30 40.17
CA VAL A 83 -16.47 40.13 39.35
C VAL A 83 -16.45 40.49 37.86
N LYS A 84 -16.96 41.66 37.47
CA LYS A 84 -16.88 42.12 36.07
C LYS A 84 -15.44 42.28 35.62
N GLU A 85 -14.59 42.87 36.45
CA GLU A 85 -13.18 43.08 36.14
C GLU A 85 -12.44 41.76 35.95
N ILE A 86 -12.64 40.79 36.85
CA ILE A 86 -12.11 39.43 36.71
C ILE A 86 -12.60 38.77 35.42
N VAL A 87 -13.89 38.89 35.10
CA VAL A 87 -14.45 38.34 33.86
C VAL A 87 -13.85 38.99 32.62
N ILE A 88 -13.60 40.31 32.65
CA ILE A 88 -12.95 41.04 31.55
C ILE A 88 -11.50 40.54 31.39
N GLN A 89 -10.73 40.45 32.47
CA GLN A 89 -9.35 39.95 32.42
C GLN A 89 -9.28 38.52 31.87
N LEU A 90 -10.11 37.62 32.38
CA LEU A 90 -10.19 36.24 31.88
C LEU A 90 -10.57 36.19 30.40
N LYS A 91 -11.51 37.05 29.97
CA LYS A 91 -11.93 37.15 28.57
C LYS A 91 -10.76 37.62 27.69
N GLU A 92 -10.03 38.64 28.11
CA GLU A 92 -8.90 39.19 27.36
C GLU A 92 -7.73 38.22 27.26
N GLU A 93 -7.36 37.55 28.37
CA GLU A 93 -6.33 36.51 28.36
C GLU A 93 -6.72 35.32 27.47
N LEU A 94 -7.98 34.87 27.58
CA LEU A 94 -8.49 33.78 26.76
C LEU A 94 -8.49 34.14 25.27
N PHE A 95 -8.94 35.34 24.90
CA PHE A 95 -8.89 35.78 23.51
C PHE A 95 -7.46 35.96 23.00
N SER A 96 -6.57 36.50 23.83
CA SER A 96 -5.16 36.66 23.47
C SER A 96 -4.51 35.31 23.17
N THR A 97 -4.74 34.31 24.04
CA THR A 97 -4.22 32.95 23.85
C THR A 97 -4.84 32.24 22.64
N PHE A 98 -6.14 32.43 22.39
CA PHE A 98 -6.78 31.88 21.19
C PHE A 98 -6.24 32.50 19.90
N ILE A 99 -6.06 33.83 19.85
CA ILE A 99 -5.52 34.52 18.68
C ILE A 99 -4.09 34.03 18.41
N GLN A 100 -3.22 34.02 19.41
CA GLN A 100 -1.85 33.51 19.25
C GLN A 100 -1.81 32.07 18.74
N ARG A 101 -2.72 31.22 19.20
CA ARG A 101 -2.79 29.83 18.75
C ARG A 101 -3.33 29.74 17.31
N LEU A 102 -4.30 30.56 16.94
CA LEU A 102 -4.82 30.65 15.57
C LEU A 102 -3.73 31.09 14.61
N ASP A 103 -3.01 32.16 14.92
CA ASP A 103 -1.92 32.68 14.08
C ASP A 103 -0.83 31.61 13.88
N LYS A 104 -0.48 30.89 14.94
CA LYS A 104 0.49 29.79 14.85
C LYS A 104 -0.01 28.64 13.96
N MET A 105 -1.26 28.22 14.14
CA MET A 105 -1.85 27.14 13.33
C MET A 105 -1.98 27.55 11.87
N GLU A 106 -2.33 28.80 11.59
CA GLU A 106 -2.41 29.33 10.22
C GLU A 106 -1.05 29.33 9.53
N GLY A 107 0.01 29.75 10.24
CA GLY A 107 1.38 29.68 9.74
C GLY A 107 1.83 28.25 9.43
N GLU A 108 1.63 27.32 10.37
CA GLU A 108 1.96 25.89 10.17
C GLU A 108 1.16 25.29 9.00
N LEU A 109 -0.11 25.66 8.83
CA LEU A 109 -0.96 25.18 7.74
C LEU A 109 -0.47 25.72 6.38
N PHE A 110 -0.06 26.97 6.33
CA PHE A 110 0.51 27.60 5.13
C PHE A 110 1.83 26.94 4.71
N ASP A 111 2.75 26.72 5.66
CA ASP A 111 4.02 26.04 5.38
C ASP A 111 3.81 24.61 4.87
N ASN A 112 2.88 23.88 5.49
CA ASN A 112 2.49 22.54 5.05
C ASN A 112 1.89 22.53 3.64
N ASP A 113 1.08 23.53 3.29
CA ASP A 113 0.51 23.65 1.94
C ASP A 113 1.60 23.87 0.88
N ILE A 114 2.58 24.74 1.17
CA ILE A 114 3.75 24.95 0.31
C ILE A 114 4.53 23.65 0.13
N GLU A 115 4.80 22.93 1.22
CA GLU A 115 5.55 21.68 1.16
C GLU A 115 4.80 20.60 0.37
N ASN A 116 3.48 20.48 0.56
CA ASN A 116 2.64 19.55 -0.20
C ASN A 116 2.62 19.90 -1.69
N ASN A 117 2.52 21.18 -2.04
CA ASN A 117 2.60 21.63 -3.43
C ASN A 117 3.96 21.28 -4.06
N LYS A 118 5.06 21.44 -3.31
CA LYS A 118 6.40 21.06 -3.77
C LYS A 118 6.52 19.55 -3.98
N LYS A 119 6.06 18.75 -3.01
CA LYS A 119 6.06 17.28 -3.11
C LYS A 119 5.21 16.79 -4.28
N THR A 120 4.06 17.42 -4.52
CA THR A 120 3.17 17.08 -5.63
C THR A 120 3.86 17.30 -6.98
N LYS A 121 4.53 18.44 -7.17
CA LYS A 121 5.34 18.70 -8.37
C LYS A 121 6.45 17.65 -8.56
N GLN A 122 7.19 17.34 -7.50
CA GLN A 122 8.24 16.31 -7.57
C GLN A 122 7.69 14.93 -7.95
N ILE A 123 6.51 14.58 -7.44
CA ILE A 123 5.84 13.32 -7.80
C ILE A 123 5.46 13.32 -9.28
N ASP A 124 4.95 14.43 -9.81
CA ASP A 124 4.57 14.52 -11.21
C ASP A 124 5.80 14.48 -12.14
N ASP A 125 6.88 15.18 -11.78
CA ASP A 125 8.15 15.14 -12.52
C ASP A 125 8.72 13.71 -12.58
N LEU A 126 8.81 13.03 -11.42
CA LEU A 126 9.29 11.64 -11.34
C LEU A 126 8.41 10.66 -12.11
N ARG A 127 7.09 10.90 -12.16
CA ARG A 127 6.17 10.09 -12.98
C ARG A 127 6.43 10.30 -14.46
N GLY A 128 6.74 11.52 -14.88
CA GLY A 128 7.16 11.84 -16.25
C GLY A 128 8.44 11.08 -16.63
N GLU A 129 9.50 11.23 -15.84
CA GLU A 129 10.78 10.55 -16.08
C GLU A 129 10.62 9.02 -16.12
N LEU A 130 9.82 8.44 -15.22
CA LEU A 130 9.55 7.00 -15.20
C LEU A 130 8.84 6.53 -16.47
N GLN A 131 7.92 7.34 -16.99
CA GLN A 131 7.21 7.02 -18.22
C GLN A 131 8.15 7.08 -19.43
N GLU A 132 8.98 8.11 -19.53
CA GLU A 132 9.99 8.25 -20.59
C GLU A 132 10.98 7.07 -20.58
N GLN A 133 11.48 6.69 -19.40
CA GLN A 133 12.38 5.55 -19.25
C GLN A 133 11.72 4.23 -19.67
N LYS A 134 10.42 4.03 -19.37
CA LYS A 134 9.69 2.83 -19.80
C LYS A 134 9.57 2.76 -21.32
N GLU A 135 9.25 3.88 -21.96
CA GLU A 135 9.13 3.97 -23.42
C GLU A 135 10.46 3.73 -24.11
N GLU A 136 11.55 4.32 -23.59
CA GLU A 136 12.89 4.08 -24.10
C GLU A 136 13.32 2.61 -23.94
N ASN A 137 13.03 2.00 -22.78
CA ASN A 137 13.37 0.60 -22.54
C ASN A 137 12.63 -0.34 -23.52
N GLU A 138 11.34 -0.09 -23.75
CA GLU A 138 10.58 -0.85 -24.75
C GLU A 138 11.08 -0.63 -26.17
N ARG A 139 11.51 0.60 -26.52
CA ARG A 139 12.16 0.89 -27.81
C ARG A 139 13.46 0.10 -27.96
N LEU A 140 14.33 0.11 -26.95
CA LEU A 140 15.61 -0.59 -26.96
C LEU A 140 15.43 -2.10 -27.04
N LYS A 141 14.49 -2.68 -26.28
CA LYS A 141 14.16 -4.12 -26.37
C LYS A 141 13.75 -4.54 -27.78
N LYS A 142 12.93 -3.72 -28.46
CA LYS A 142 12.52 -3.98 -29.85
C LYS A 142 13.70 -3.90 -30.80
N ALA A 143 14.53 -2.87 -30.67
CA ALA A 143 15.73 -2.72 -31.50
C ALA A 143 16.71 -3.89 -31.33
N LEU A 144 16.91 -4.35 -30.09
CA LEU A 144 17.77 -5.47 -29.76
C LEU A 144 17.26 -6.77 -30.38
N LYS A 145 15.97 -7.10 -30.23
CA LYS A 145 15.36 -8.28 -30.89
C LYS A 145 15.51 -8.25 -32.41
N ASN A 146 15.31 -7.10 -33.04
CA ASN A 146 15.47 -6.97 -34.48
C ASN A 146 16.93 -7.18 -34.91
N ASN A 147 17.88 -6.66 -34.13
CA ASN A 147 19.31 -6.85 -34.40
C ASN A 147 19.73 -8.30 -34.22
N GLU A 148 19.29 -8.96 -33.15
CA GLU A 148 19.52 -10.39 -32.92
C GLU A 148 18.99 -11.24 -34.08
N TYR A 149 17.77 -10.95 -34.54
CA TYR A 149 17.18 -11.64 -35.69
C TYR A 149 17.99 -11.42 -36.97
N ALA A 150 18.38 -10.18 -37.26
CA ALA A 150 19.20 -9.85 -38.43
C ALA A 150 20.57 -10.54 -38.38
N ASN A 151 21.23 -10.54 -37.21
CA ASN A 151 22.50 -11.22 -37.02
C ASN A 151 22.36 -12.74 -37.19
N GLN A 152 21.26 -13.33 -36.70
CA GLN A 152 21.02 -14.76 -36.87
C GLN A 152 20.88 -15.13 -38.36
N LEU A 153 20.16 -14.32 -39.14
CA LEU A 153 20.07 -14.51 -40.59
C LEU A 153 21.45 -14.42 -41.24
N HIS A 154 22.23 -13.39 -40.87
CA HIS A 154 23.56 -13.21 -41.43
C HIS A 154 24.51 -14.37 -41.08
N ILE A 155 24.46 -14.87 -39.86
CA ILE A 155 25.23 -16.06 -39.43
C ILE A 155 24.82 -17.28 -40.24
N ASN A 156 23.51 -17.50 -40.44
CA ASN A 156 23.01 -18.64 -41.22
C ASN A 156 23.49 -18.56 -42.68
N GLU A 157 23.47 -17.37 -43.29
CA GLU A 157 24.00 -17.15 -44.64
C GLU A 157 25.51 -17.46 -44.71
N LEU A 158 26.30 -16.89 -43.80
CA LEU A 158 27.74 -17.13 -43.74
C LEU A 158 28.08 -18.61 -43.52
N GLU A 159 27.32 -19.28 -42.65
CA GLU A 159 27.48 -20.71 -42.40
C GLU A 159 27.17 -21.53 -43.65
N GLN A 160 26.13 -21.16 -44.41
CA GLN A 160 25.81 -21.81 -45.69
C GLN A 160 26.96 -21.67 -46.69
N TYR A 161 27.56 -20.48 -46.81
CA TYR A 161 28.71 -20.27 -47.70
C TYR A 161 29.93 -21.06 -47.24
N SER A 162 30.18 -21.12 -45.93
CA SER A 162 31.28 -21.91 -45.35
C SER A 162 31.09 -23.41 -45.57
N ARG A 163 29.85 -23.92 -45.51
CA ARG A 163 29.55 -25.35 -45.67
C ARG A 163 29.39 -25.80 -47.13
N ARG A 164 29.33 -24.89 -48.09
CA ARG A 164 28.99 -25.20 -49.50
C ARG A 164 29.84 -26.29 -50.14
N ASN A 165 31.14 -26.31 -49.82
CA ASN A 165 32.10 -27.30 -50.37
C ASN A 165 32.54 -28.33 -49.33
N ASN A 166 31.86 -28.39 -48.19
CA ASN A 166 32.20 -29.28 -47.09
C ASN A 166 31.10 -30.34 -46.92
N ILE A 167 31.50 -31.61 -46.86
CA ILE A 167 30.59 -32.72 -46.57
C ILE A 167 31.01 -33.40 -45.27
N ARG A 168 30.03 -33.80 -44.46
CA ARG A 168 30.25 -34.67 -43.31
C ARG A 168 29.88 -36.10 -43.72
N ILE A 169 30.80 -37.03 -43.53
CA ILE A 169 30.60 -38.44 -43.80
C ILE A 169 30.65 -39.18 -42.47
N GLU A 170 29.61 -39.98 -42.20
CA GLU A 170 29.50 -40.80 -41.00
C GLU A 170 29.62 -42.28 -41.38
N GLY A 171 30.07 -43.12 -40.45
CA GLY A 171 30.19 -44.57 -40.66
C GLY A 171 31.50 -45.06 -41.27
N ILE A 172 32.53 -44.21 -41.43
CA ILE A 172 33.89 -44.65 -41.79
C ILE A 172 34.63 -45.09 -40.52
N GLU A 173 35.14 -46.32 -40.50
CA GLU A 173 35.89 -46.86 -39.36
C GLU A 173 37.11 -46.01 -38.99
N ASP A 174 37.25 -45.74 -37.69
CA ASP A 174 38.37 -44.99 -37.11
C ASP A 174 39.59 -45.92 -36.93
N SER A 175 40.79 -45.41 -37.19
CA SER A 175 42.06 -46.10 -36.84
C SER A 175 42.76 -45.39 -35.69
N GLU A 176 43.52 -46.14 -34.89
CA GLU A 176 44.34 -45.53 -33.84
C GLU A 176 45.41 -44.63 -34.45
N ARG A 177 45.44 -43.36 -34.03
CA ARG A 177 46.41 -42.33 -34.47
C ARG A 177 46.41 -42.10 -35.99
N GLU A 178 45.23 -42.13 -36.59
CA GLU A 178 45.04 -41.82 -38.01
C GLU A 178 45.48 -40.39 -38.34
N ASN A 179 46.30 -40.25 -39.38
CA ASN A 179 46.70 -38.94 -39.91
C ASN A 179 45.72 -38.43 -40.98
N TYR A 180 45.81 -37.15 -41.34
CA TYR A 180 44.93 -36.55 -42.37
C TYR A 180 45.05 -37.24 -43.74
N ILE A 181 46.26 -37.72 -44.11
CA ILE A 181 46.49 -38.43 -45.37
C ILE A 181 45.74 -39.77 -45.39
N GLU A 182 45.86 -40.54 -44.32
CA GLU A 182 45.18 -41.83 -44.15
C GLU A 182 43.66 -41.64 -44.12
N THR A 183 43.18 -40.58 -43.45
CA THR A 183 41.77 -40.19 -43.44
C THR A 183 41.26 -39.93 -44.85
N THR A 184 42.01 -39.17 -45.66
CA THR A 184 41.65 -38.89 -47.06
C THR A 184 41.58 -40.16 -47.88
N GLU A 185 42.55 -41.07 -47.73
CA GLU A 185 42.55 -42.35 -48.46
C GLU A 185 41.34 -43.22 -48.10
N LYS A 186 40.99 -43.32 -46.82
CA LYS A 186 39.79 -44.05 -46.40
C LYS A 186 38.52 -43.45 -46.95
N VAL A 187 38.39 -42.13 -46.96
CA VAL A 187 37.23 -41.44 -47.53
C VAL A 187 37.11 -41.78 -49.02
N ILE A 188 38.19 -41.66 -49.79
CA ILE A 188 38.22 -41.99 -51.23
C ILE A 188 37.83 -43.44 -51.46
N ASN A 189 38.48 -44.38 -50.76
CA ASN A 189 38.23 -45.81 -50.93
C ASN A 189 36.78 -46.17 -50.57
N THR A 190 36.25 -45.59 -49.49
CA THR A 190 34.88 -45.86 -49.05
C THR A 190 33.87 -45.31 -50.04
N LEU A 191 34.03 -44.07 -50.49
CA LEU A 191 33.08 -43.42 -51.40
C LEU A 191 33.08 -44.07 -52.79
N ASN A 192 34.26 -44.32 -53.37
CA ASN A 192 34.37 -44.96 -54.68
C ASN A 192 33.84 -46.41 -54.67
N ALA A 193 33.91 -47.10 -53.53
CA ALA A 193 33.35 -48.45 -53.39
C ALA A 193 31.81 -48.46 -53.26
N HIS A 194 31.21 -47.42 -52.66
CA HIS A 194 29.77 -47.40 -52.35
C HIS A 194 28.92 -46.60 -53.33
N ILE A 195 29.50 -45.64 -54.05
CA ILE A 195 28.78 -44.79 -55.01
C ILE A 195 29.20 -45.19 -56.43
N PRO A 196 28.32 -45.84 -57.20
CA PRO A 196 28.62 -46.17 -58.59
C PRO A 196 28.85 -44.88 -59.40
N ASP A 197 29.75 -44.97 -60.38
CA ASP A 197 30.17 -43.88 -61.28
C ASP A 197 30.93 -42.71 -60.62
N LEU A 198 31.25 -42.81 -59.32
CA LEU A 198 32.11 -41.84 -58.63
C LEU A 198 33.59 -42.26 -58.71
N ASN A 199 34.43 -41.37 -59.24
CA ASN A 199 35.87 -41.57 -59.32
C ASN A 199 36.61 -40.40 -58.64
N LEU A 200 36.61 -40.39 -57.31
CA LEU A 200 37.35 -39.38 -56.54
C LEU A 200 38.85 -39.72 -56.47
N SER A 201 39.67 -38.69 -56.60
CA SER A 201 41.12 -38.71 -56.42
C SER A 201 41.56 -37.80 -55.26
N LYS A 202 42.83 -37.89 -54.87
CA LYS A 202 43.38 -37.03 -53.79
C LYS A 202 43.37 -35.54 -54.13
N ILE A 203 43.32 -35.18 -55.42
CA ILE A 203 43.34 -33.78 -55.87
C ILE A 203 41.96 -33.14 -55.71
N ASP A 204 40.90 -33.95 -55.65
CA ASP A 204 39.52 -33.47 -55.53
C ASP A 204 39.13 -33.11 -54.08
N ILE A 205 40.03 -33.36 -53.12
CA ILE A 205 39.81 -33.13 -51.69
C ILE A 205 40.91 -32.21 -51.16
N ASP A 206 40.54 -30.99 -50.77
CA ASP A 206 41.49 -30.03 -50.18
C ASP A 206 41.96 -30.48 -48.78
N ILE A 207 41.00 -30.76 -47.88
CA ILE A 207 41.27 -31.12 -46.48
C ILE A 207 40.27 -32.19 -46.05
N SER A 208 40.76 -33.25 -45.41
CA SER A 208 39.93 -34.20 -44.66
C SER A 208 40.47 -34.35 -43.24
N HIS A 209 39.55 -34.46 -42.27
CA HIS A 209 39.90 -34.70 -40.87
C HIS A 209 38.69 -35.28 -40.12
N ARG A 210 38.96 -36.00 -39.03
CA ARG A 210 37.93 -36.47 -38.09
C ARG A 210 37.39 -35.31 -37.27
N ILE A 211 36.09 -35.30 -37.01
CA ILE A 211 35.44 -34.28 -36.17
C ILE A 211 35.04 -34.92 -34.84
N GLY A 212 35.48 -34.30 -33.73
CA GLY A 212 35.13 -34.73 -32.38
C GLY A 212 36.16 -35.66 -31.73
N PRO A 213 35.94 -36.06 -30.47
CA PRO A 213 36.86 -36.92 -29.74
C PRO A 213 36.87 -38.34 -30.33
N PHE A 214 38.05 -38.95 -30.41
CA PHE A 214 38.22 -40.34 -30.86
C PHE A 214 37.39 -41.28 -29.99
N GLN A 215 36.40 -41.94 -30.60
CA GLN A 215 35.56 -42.91 -29.90
C GLN A 215 36.26 -44.26 -29.93
N ARG A 216 37.06 -44.55 -28.88
CA ARG A 216 37.52 -45.93 -28.65
C ARG A 216 36.31 -46.83 -28.58
N GLN A 217 36.20 -47.78 -29.50
CA GLN A 217 35.20 -48.84 -29.42
C GLN A 217 35.27 -49.44 -28.00
N LYS A 218 34.20 -49.28 -27.22
CA LYS A 218 34.02 -50.06 -26.01
C LYS A 218 33.91 -51.51 -26.49
N LYS A 219 34.99 -52.28 -26.34
CA LYS A 219 34.92 -53.74 -26.49
C LYS A 219 33.81 -54.22 -25.57
N GLY A 220 32.68 -54.60 -26.16
CA GLY A 220 31.64 -55.32 -25.45
C GLY A 220 32.25 -56.61 -24.92
N LEU A 221 32.00 -56.89 -23.64
CA LEU A 221 32.22 -58.20 -23.04
C LEU A 221 31.38 -59.25 -23.77
#